data_AF-A0A0F9RCB8-F1
#
_entry.id   AF-A0A0F9RCB8-F1
#
_cell.length_a   1.000
_cell.length_b   1.000
_cell.length_c   1.000
_cell.angle_alpha   90.00
_cell.angle_beta   90.00
_cell.angle_gamma   90.00
#
_symmetry.space_group_name_H-M   'P 1'
#
loop_
_entity.id
_entity.type
_entity.pdbx_description
1 polymer ?
#
loop_
_entity_poly.entity_id
_entity_poly.type
_entity_poly.pdbx_seq_one_letter_code
_entity_poly.pdbx_strand_id
1 'polypeptide(L)'
;MTERLPIRRTRGFQRDLQTLIPKKNRENLIFDLERISKNDLRRYANLKGKLLEPFKSYHKGNFRILFVYCSQCFQDFNHRLNCNGCDENDLERIILIDINHRSNAYKYNKSDLSNFTLYEP
;
A
#
# COMPACT_ATOMS: atom_id res chain seq x y z
N MET A 1 8.83 -16.46 -15.71
CA MET A 1 8.15 -15.16 -15.66
C MET A 1 7.82 -14.86 -14.22
N THR A 2 8.16 -13.68 -13.70
CA THR A 2 7.77 -13.33 -12.32
C THR A 2 6.30 -12.99 -12.29
N GLU A 3 5.53 -13.71 -11.47
CA GLU A 3 4.10 -13.50 -11.33
C GLU A 3 3.83 -12.11 -10.70
N ARG A 4 2.99 -11.32 -11.37
CA ARG A 4 2.55 -10.01 -10.87
C ARG A 4 1.58 -10.23 -9.72
N LEU A 5 1.68 -9.40 -8.70
CA LEU A 5 0.77 -9.48 -7.56
C LEU A 5 -0.51 -8.70 -7.88
N PRO A 6 -1.70 -9.33 -7.77
CA PRO A 6 -2.96 -8.61 -7.78
C PRO A 6 -2.94 -7.44 -6.77
N ILE A 7 -3.59 -6.34 -7.13
CA ILE A 7 -3.69 -5.17 -6.25
C ILE A 7 -5.15 -4.95 -5.80
N ARG A 8 -5.30 -4.57 -4.54
CA ARG A 8 -6.52 -3.94 -4.01
C ARG A 8 -6.20 -2.51 -3.62
N ARG A 9 -7.22 -1.66 -3.63
CA ARG A 9 -7.10 -0.24 -3.29
C ARG A 9 -7.98 0.02 -2.08
N THR A 10 -7.56 0.90 -1.19
CA THR A 10 -8.43 1.42 -0.14
C THR A 10 -9.19 2.66 -0.63
N ARG A 11 -10.23 3.05 0.10
CA ARG A 11 -10.92 4.35 -0.14
C ARG A 11 -9.97 5.54 0.04
N GLY A 12 -9.03 5.44 1.00
CA GLY A 12 -7.99 6.44 1.24
C GLY A 12 -7.11 6.63 0.01
N PHE A 13 -6.52 5.55 -0.49
CA PHE A 13 -5.72 5.56 -1.71
C PHE A 13 -6.49 6.14 -2.90
N GLN A 14 -7.74 5.72 -3.11
CA GLN A 14 -8.55 6.21 -4.24
C GLN A 14 -8.82 7.71 -4.15
N ARG A 15 -9.14 8.23 -2.96
CA ARG A 15 -9.28 9.66 -2.72
C ARG A 15 -7.98 10.39 -3.00
N ASP A 16 -6.86 9.91 -2.45
CA ASP A 16 -5.56 10.58 -2.56
C ASP A 16 -5.04 10.56 -4.01
N LEU A 17 -5.33 9.50 -4.77
CA LEU A 17 -5.07 9.42 -6.21
C LEU A 17 -5.84 10.51 -6.97
N GLN A 18 -7.07 10.81 -6.55
CA GLN A 18 -7.91 11.82 -7.19
C GLN A 18 -7.54 13.25 -6.76
N THR A 19 -7.06 13.46 -5.54
CA THR A 19 -6.77 14.81 -5.02
C THR A 19 -5.32 15.22 -5.24
N LEU A 20 -4.36 14.31 -5.09
CA LEU A 20 -2.93 14.63 -5.11
C LEU A 20 -2.26 14.35 -6.46
N ILE A 21 -2.74 13.33 -7.19
CA ILE A 21 -2.11 12.93 -8.46
C ILE A 21 -2.83 13.62 -9.63
N PRO A 22 -2.11 14.40 -10.47
CA PRO A 22 -2.69 15.00 -11.67
C PRO A 22 -3.35 13.93 -12.55
N LYS A 23 -4.55 14.22 -13.08
CA LYS A 23 -5.37 13.27 -13.85
C LYS A 23 -4.56 12.50 -14.91
N LYS A 24 -3.73 13.21 -15.68
CA LYS A 24 -2.86 12.64 -16.74
C LYS A 24 -1.81 11.63 -16.25
N ASN A 25 -1.49 11.62 -14.97
CA ASN A 25 -0.46 10.75 -14.37
C ASN A 25 -1.05 9.57 -13.60
N ARG A 26 -2.37 9.53 -13.38
CA ARG A 26 -3.01 8.51 -12.53
C ARG A 26 -2.87 7.11 -13.13
N GLU A 27 -3.17 6.97 -14.41
CA GLU A 27 -3.07 5.67 -15.11
C GLU A 27 -1.63 5.15 -15.11
N ASN A 28 -0.65 6.02 -15.36
CA ASN A 28 0.76 5.63 -15.30
C ASN A 28 1.18 5.16 -13.90
N LEU A 29 0.73 5.85 -12.84
CA LEU A 29 1.02 5.43 -11.48
C LEU A 29 0.38 4.07 -11.17
N ILE A 30 -0.88 3.86 -11.56
CA ILE A 30 -1.57 2.58 -11.37
C ILE A 30 -0.85 1.46 -12.12
N PHE A 31 -0.49 1.70 -13.38
CA PHE A 31 0.23 0.74 -14.22
C PHE A 31 1.58 0.34 -13.61
N ASP A 32 2.33 1.29 -13.04
CA ASP A 32 3.58 0.99 -12.34
C ASP A 32 3.35 0.08 -11.12
N LEU A 33 2.29 0.34 -10.34
CA LEU A 33 1.95 -0.42 -9.13
C LEU A 33 1.45 -1.84 -9.46
N GLU A 34 0.67 -2.01 -10.54
CA GLU A 34 0.17 -3.30 -11.03
C GLU A 34 1.28 -4.21 -11.58
N ARG A 35 2.48 -3.67 -11.80
CA ARG A 35 3.65 -4.43 -12.26
C ARG A 35 4.54 -4.92 -11.12
N ILE A 36 4.24 -4.57 -9.87
CA ILE A 36 4.97 -5.08 -8.71
C ILE A 36 4.80 -6.60 -8.64
N SER A 37 5.92 -7.31 -8.63
CA SER A 37 5.97 -8.77 -8.50
C SER A 37 6.50 -9.19 -7.13
N LYS A 38 6.38 -10.48 -6.80
CA LYS A 38 6.95 -11.04 -5.55
C LYS A 38 8.44 -10.76 -5.40
N ASN A 39 9.21 -10.79 -6.50
CA ASN A 39 10.65 -10.52 -6.44
C ASN A 39 10.95 -9.05 -6.14
N ASP A 40 10.08 -8.13 -6.55
CA ASP A 40 10.24 -6.70 -6.28
C ASP A 40 10.00 -6.38 -4.81
N LEU A 41 9.17 -7.16 -4.09
CA LEU A 41 8.88 -6.96 -2.67
C LEU A 41 10.14 -6.90 -1.79
N ARG A 42 11.20 -7.63 -2.17
CA ARG A 42 12.49 -7.62 -1.47
C ARG A 42 13.18 -6.25 -1.47
N ARG A 43 12.87 -5.41 -2.46
CA ARG A 43 13.43 -4.06 -2.60
C ARG A 43 12.68 -3.01 -1.76
N TYR A 44 11.48 -3.34 -1.30
CA TYR A 44 10.66 -2.45 -0.51
C TYR A 44 10.76 -2.85 0.97
N ALA A 45 11.61 -2.13 1.70
CA ALA A 45 11.74 -2.31 3.14
C ALA A 45 10.46 -1.93 3.87
N ASN A 46 10.20 -2.63 4.97
CA ASN A 46 9.16 -2.27 5.92
C ASN A 46 9.48 -0.92 6.57
N LEU A 47 8.44 -0.19 6.95
CA LEU A 47 8.62 1.04 7.67
C LEU A 47 8.99 0.77 9.14
N LYS A 48 9.77 1.67 9.72
CA LYS A 48 10.15 1.59 11.13
C LYS A 48 9.04 2.17 12.01
N GLY A 49 8.75 1.48 13.11
CA GLY A 49 7.80 1.89 14.13
C GLY A 49 6.68 0.86 14.31
N LYS A 50 6.29 0.59 15.56
CA LYS A 50 5.40 -0.53 15.94
C LYS A 50 4.09 -0.60 15.14
N LEU A 51 3.52 0.53 14.74
CA LEU A 51 2.28 0.58 13.95
C LEU A 51 2.53 0.68 12.43
N LEU A 52 3.77 0.94 12.02
CA LEU A 52 4.15 1.14 10.62
C LEU A 52 4.82 -0.10 10.01
N GLU A 53 5.30 -1.03 10.85
CA GLU A 53 6.02 -2.25 10.46
C GLU A 53 5.39 -3.06 9.32
N PRO A 54 4.06 -3.21 9.20
CA PRO A 54 3.47 -3.97 8.10
C PRO A 54 3.48 -3.24 6.77
N PHE A 55 3.65 -1.92 6.78
CA PHE A 55 3.64 -1.10 5.58
C PHE A 55 5.00 -1.11 4.90
N LYS A 56 4.94 -1.06 3.57
CA LYS A 56 6.03 -0.79 2.66
C LYS A 56 5.73 0.51 1.93
N SER A 57 6.74 1.10 1.31
CA SER A 57 6.54 2.30 0.50
C SER A 57 7.18 2.23 -0.88
N TYR A 58 6.38 2.61 -1.87
CA TYR A 58 6.81 2.87 -3.24
C TYR A 58 6.96 4.39 -3.44
N HIS A 59 8.00 4.82 -4.14
CA HIS A 59 8.26 6.24 -4.39
C HIS A 59 8.14 6.56 -5.87
N LYS A 60 7.38 7.60 -6.20
CA LYS A 60 7.24 8.14 -7.57
C LYS A 60 7.36 9.65 -7.54
N GLY A 61 8.52 10.15 -7.97
CA GLY A 61 8.84 11.58 -7.88
C GLY A 61 8.73 12.07 -6.44
N ASN A 62 7.87 13.07 -6.20
CA ASN A 62 7.63 13.64 -4.87
C ASN A 62 6.55 12.91 -4.06
N PHE A 63 5.98 11.84 -4.59
CA PHE A 63 4.94 11.08 -3.92
C PHE A 63 5.47 9.76 -3.36
N ARG A 64 4.92 9.39 -2.20
CA ARG A 64 5.12 8.13 -1.52
C ARG A 64 3.79 7.42 -1.46
N ILE A 65 3.76 6.18 -1.90
CA ILE A 65 2.58 5.32 -1.88
C ILE A 65 2.83 4.29 -0.79
N LEU A 66 1.94 4.20 0.21
CA LEU A 66 2.00 3.11 1.17
C LEU A 66 1.21 1.90 0.68
N PHE A 67 1.75 0.73 0.94
CA PHE A 67 1.08 -0.52 0.63
C PHE A 67 1.45 -1.61 1.65
N VAL A 68 0.61 -2.63 1.75
CA VAL A 68 0.89 -3.85 2.51
C VAL A 68 0.90 -5.05 1.56
N TYR A 69 1.70 -6.07 1.90
CA TYR A 69 1.67 -7.37 1.22
C TYR A 69 1.02 -8.39 2.16
N CYS A 70 -0.04 -9.07 1.69
CA CYS A 70 -0.92 -9.81 2.58
C CYS A 70 -0.29 -11.02 3.26
N SER A 71 0.54 -11.79 2.54
CA SER A 71 1.28 -12.90 3.12
C SER A 71 2.14 -12.44 4.29
N GLN A 72 2.84 -11.31 4.15
CA GLN A 72 3.68 -10.76 5.23
C GLN A 72 2.84 -10.21 6.39
N CYS A 73 1.72 -9.55 6.07
CA CYS A 73 0.76 -9.08 7.08
C CYS A 73 0.22 -10.22 7.96
N PHE A 74 -0.08 -11.36 7.34
CA PHE A 74 -0.61 -12.54 8.02
C PHE A 74 0.49 -13.25 8.84
N GLN A 75 1.64 -13.51 8.23
CA GLN A 75 2.72 -14.32 8.82
C GLN A 75 3.52 -13.59 9.90
N ASP A 76 3.89 -12.32 9.67
CA ASP A 76 4.84 -11.62 10.53
C ASP A 76 4.14 -10.70 11.54
N PHE A 77 2.90 -10.31 11.26
CA PHE A 77 2.19 -9.28 12.03
C PHE A 77 0.86 -9.73 12.62
N ASN A 78 0.49 -10.99 12.44
CA ASN A 78 -0.49 -11.72 13.26
C ASN A 78 -1.81 -10.94 13.48
N HIS A 79 -2.47 -10.57 12.38
CA HIS A 79 -3.77 -9.87 12.38
C HIS A 79 -3.80 -8.52 13.14
N ARG A 80 -2.68 -7.78 13.20
CA ARG A 80 -2.74 -6.37 13.64
C ARG A 80 -3.78 -5.61 12.80
N LEU A 81 -4.43 -4.62 13.42
CA LEU A 81 -5.51 -3.84 12.78
C LEU A 81 -5.13 -3.21 11.42
N ASN A 82 -3.85 -2.87 11.26
CA ASN A 82 -3.25 -2.38 10.01
C ASN A 82 -3.06 -3.46 8.93
N CYS A 83 -3.58 -4.67 9.14
CA CYS A 83 -3.65 -5.77 8.19
C CYS A 83 -5.10 -6.22 7.89
N ASN A 84 -6.12 -5.51 8.38
CA ASN A 84 -7.55 -5.88 8.29
C ASN A 84 -8.13 -6.03 6.86
N GLY A 85 -7.35 -5.75 5.80
CA GLY A 85 -7.77 -6.00 4.41
C GLY A 85 -7.24 -7.31 3.81
N CYS A 86 -6.43 -8.06 4.56
CA CYS A 86 -5.81 -9.30 4.14
C CYS A 86 -6.51 -10.50 4.81
N ASP A 87 -6.86 -11.49 4.00
CA ASP A 87 -7.49 -12.74 4.43
C ASP A 87 -6.57 -13.93 4.11
N GLU A 88 -6.75 -15.04 4.82
CA GLU A 88 -6.01 -16.30 4.62
C GLU A 88 -6.17 -16.87 3.21
N ASN A 89 -7.28 -16.55 2.55
CA ASN A 89 -7.57 -16.96 1.18
C ASN A 89 -6.92 -16.04 0.12
N ASP A 90 -6.35 -14.91 0.52
CA ASP A 90 -5.91 -13.82 -0.38
C ASP A 90 -4.49 -13.31 -0.04
N LEU A 91 -3.61 -14.22 0.38
CA LEU A 91 -2.25 -13.89 0.84
C LEU A 91 -1.36 -13.32 -0.27
N GLU A 92 -1.59 -13.70 -1.53
CA GLU A 92 -0.78 -13.28 -2.67
C GLU A 92 -1.29 -12.00 -3.32
N ARG A 93 -1.41 -10.95 -2.51
CA ARG A 93 -1.99 -9.68 -2.93
C ARG A 93 -1.33 -8.49 -2.25
N ILE A 94 -1.29 -7.37 -2.96
CA ILE A 94 -0.90 -6.07 -2.43
C ILE A 94 -2.15 -5.23 -2.17
N ILE A 95 -2.19 -4.53 -1.04
CA ILE A 95 -3.22 -3.51 -0.77
C ILE A 95 -2.56 -2.14 -0.76
N LEU A 96 -2.99 -1.27 -1.65
CA LEU A 96 -2.57 0.13 -1.74
C LEU A 96 -3.37 0.96 -0.75
N ILE A 97 -2.69 1.62 0.19
CA ILE A 97 -3.28 2.18 1.39
C ILE A 97 -3.50 3.69 1.27
N ASP A 98 -2.48 4.44 0.88
CA ASP A 98 -2.54 5.89 0.77
C ASP A 98 -1.52 6.44 -0.23
N ILE A 99 -1.62 7.74 -0.51
CA ILE A 99 -0.60 8.49 -1.24
C ILE A 99 -0.27 9.76 -0.46
N ASN A 100 1.02 10.00 -0.24
CA ASN A 100 1.51 11.16 0.49
C ASN A 100 2.53 11.94 -0.32
N HIS A 101 2.49 13.27 -0.22
CA HIS A 101 3.62 14.07 -0.66
C HIS A 101 4.81 13.86 0.29
N ARG A 102 6.04 13.83 -0.23
CA ARG A 102 7.27 13.57 0.54
C ARG A 102 7.43 14.50 1.75
N SER A 103 6.95 15.74 1.65
CA SER A 103 6.98 16.72 2.75
C SER A 103 6.06 16.37 3.93
N ASN A 104 5.03 15.54 3.71
CA ASN A 104 4.02 15.17 4.71
C ASN A 104 4.08 13.68 5.08
N ALA A 105 4.92 12.90 4.41
CA ALA A 105 4.99 11.44 4.52
C ALA A 105 5.41 10.87 5.90
N TYR A 106 5.61 11.71 6.92
CA TYR A 106 5.93 11.31 8.30
C TYR A 106 4.88 11.81 9.32
N LYS A 107 3.80 12.46 8.87
CA LYS A 107 2.75 13.03 9.74
C LYS A 107 1.54 12.12 9.92
N TYR A 108 1.72 10.79 9.86
CA TYR A 108 0.60 9.87 10.03
C TYR A 108 0.02 9.95 11.44
N ASN A 109 -1.28 10.21 11.55
CA ASN A 109 -2.01 9.95 12.79
C ASN A 109 -2.24 8.45 12.92
N LYS A 110 -2.09 7.93 14.14
CA LYS A 110 -2.20 6.49 14.44
C LYS A 110 -3.53 5.87 14.02
N SER A 111 -4.60 6.66 13.95
CA SER A 111 -5.95 6.25 13.53
C SER A 111 -6.05 5.92 12.03
N ASP A 112 -5.28 6.62 11.19
CA ASP A 112 -5.49 6.58 9.74
C ASP A 112 -4.93 5.30 9.13
N LEU A 113 -3.96 4.69 9.81
CA LEU A 113 -3.26 3.49 9.37
C LEU A 113 -3.77 2.21 10.06
N SER A 114 -4.55 2.34 11.12
CA SER A 114 -5.04 1.18 11.87
C SER A 114 -6.40 0.66 11.38
N ASN A 115 -7.15 1.40 10.55
CA ASN A 115 -8.45 0.92 10.09
C ASN A 115 -8.81 1.46 8.70
N PHE A 116 -8.14 0.95 7.65
CA PHE A 116 -8.44 1.32 6.28
C PHE A 116 -9.56 0.46 5.69
N THR A 117 -10.48 1.10 4.96
CA THR A 117 -11.58 0.42 4.26
C THR A 117 -11.18 0.14 2.81
N LEU A 118 -11.40 -1.08 2.35
CA LEU A 118 -11.20 -1.47 0.97
C LEU A 118 -12.16 -0.72 0.04
N TYR A 119 -11.67 -0.39 -1.15
CA TYR A 119 -12.46 0.17 -2.23
C TYR A 119 -12.93 -0.97 -3.11
N GLU A 120 -14.24 -1.18 -3.16
CA GLU A 120 -14.91 -2.05 -4.11
C GLU A 120 -15.45 -1.15 -5.22
N PRO A 121 -15.01 -1.35 -6.49
CA PRO A 121 -15.45 -0.54 -7.62
C PRO A 121 -16.94 -0.72 -7.94
#